data_AF-A0A7D5M760-F1
#
_entry.id   AF-A0A7D5M760-F1
#
_cell.length_a   1.000
_cell.length_b   1.000
_cell.length_c   1.000
_cell.angle_alpha   90.00
_cell.angle_beta   90.00
_cell.angle_gamma   90.00
#
_symmetry.space_group_name_H-M   'P 1'
#
loop_
_entity.id
_entity.type
_entity.pdbx_description
1 polymer ?
#
loop_
_entity_poly.entity_id
_entity_poly.type
_entity_poly.pdbx_seq_one_letter_code
_entity_poly.pdbx_strand_id
1 'polypeptide(L)'
;MQFDSYGNRIRTGASVSDVDFKKASMHEPLSLMDALDLVGKYAGKEPTQKQRDIIKKIQHAMESGYKKILLSAPTGTGKSWIAIALSLYLKSSTVLTSTVLLQDQYKNEFGFFNTVRGKKRFLCEQSNRVFDCTQGYCNDCAYRPQPESYTIFKRGTMAETITGDDLPRKCPYYDQIEIGKKSSFVAYSYASYLSHLLSGEEMPKRKLLVCDEAHELDEELANQLATNLNGFYGEILGIEMPKFSVDSNIDSIRNYVNSFSDTFQKENLS
;
A
#
# COMPACT_ATOMS: atom_id res chain seq x y z
N MET A 1 14.55 -0.84 16.47
CA MET A 1 13.56 -0.22 17.37
C MET A 1 12.33 0.09 16.53
N GLN A 2 11.15 -0.44 16.83
CA GLN A 2 9.97 -0.26 15.97
C GLN A 2 9.11 0.92 16.43
N PHE A 3 8.57 1.66 15.47
CA PHE A 3 7.70 2.81 15.68
C PHE A 3 6.34 2.57 15.03
N ASP A 4 5.28 3.10 15.64
CA ASP A 4 3.93 3.02 15.10
C ASP A 4 3.72 4.01 13.95
N SER A 5 2.53 4.00 13.36
CA SER A 5 2.15 4.91 12.27
C SER A 5 2.13 6.40 12.64
N TYR A 6 2.37 6.73 13.91
CA TYR A 6 2.42 8.11 14.43
C TYR A 6 3.82 8.49 14.91
N GLY A 7 4.82 7.63 14.70
CA GLY A 7 6.21 7.87 15.10
C GLY A 7 6.46 7.66 16.60
N ASN A 8 5.53 7.03 17.32
CA ASN A 8 5.75 6.69 18.73
C ASN A 8 6.54 5.40 18.84
N ARG A 9 7.43 5.34 19.84
CA ARG A 9 8.19 4.12 20.15
C ARG A 9 7.23 3.02 20.60
N ILE A 10 7.16 1.93 19.85
CA ILE A 10 6.36 0.77 20.22
C ILE A 10 7.04 0.13 21.43
N ARG A 11 6.37 0.14 22.59
CA ARG A 11 6.73 -0.76 23.69
C ARG A 11 6.42 -2.17 23.21
N THR A 12 7.44 -3.01 23.10
CA THR A 12 7.29 -4.47 22.92
C THR A 12 6.56 -5.04 24.14
N GLY A 13 5.23 -4.95 24.12
CA GLY A 13 4.34 -5.35 25.18
C GLY A 13 3.76 -6.73 24.90
N ALA A 14 4.55 -7.74 25.26
CA ALA A 14 4.22 -9.11 25.65
C ALA A 14 5.45 -9.93 25.28
N SER A 15 6.10 -10.53 26.27
CA SER A 15 7.10 -11.57 26.07
C SER A 15 6.52 -12.58 25.09
N VAL A 16 7.10 -12.62 23.89
CA VAL A 16 7.01 -13.74 22.97
C VAL A 16 7.45 -14.94 23.80
N SER A 17 6.49 -15.69 24.33
CA SER A 17 6.78 -17.03 24.84
C SER A 17 7.50 -17.74 23.70
N ASP A 18 8.62 -18.37 24.05
CA ASP A 18 9.51 -19.13 23.18
C ASP A 18 8.74 -20.25 22.46
N VAL A 19 7.90 -19.89 21.48
CA VAL A 19 7.50 -20.80 20.42
C VAL A 19 8.79 -20.99 19.64
N ASP A 20 9.35 -22.19 19.75
CA ASP A 20 10.65 -22.56 19.20
C ASP A 20 10.62 -22.54 17.66
N PHE A 21 10.69 -21.33 17.09
CA PHE A 21 10.72 -21.07 15.66
C PHE A 21 12.03 -21.51 15.00
N LYS A 22 13.02 -22.02 15.77
CA LYS A 22 14.26 -22.56 15.21
C LYS A 22 14.04 -23.81 14.35
N LYS A 23 12.92 -24.54 14.54
CA LYS A 23 12.65 -25.76 13.76
C LYS A 23 11.84 -25.54 12.47
N ALA A 24 11.12 -24.43 12.34
CA ALA A 24 10.26 -24.19 11.16
C ALA A 24 11.00 -23.52 9.98
N SER A 25 12.28 -23.18 10.12
CA SER A 25 12.97 -22.30 9.17
C SER A 25 14.01 -22.95 8.26
N MET A 26 14.25 -24.27 8.29
CA MET A 26 15.46 -24.79 7.62
C MET A 26 15.37 -25.87 6.54
N HIS A 27 14.33 -26.69 6.31
CA HIS A 27 14.53 -27.78 5.31
C HIS A 27 13.42 -28.17 4.32
N GLU A 28 12.23 -27.58 4.30
CA GLU A 28 11.24 -27.87 3.25
C GLU A 28 10.51 -26.61 2.73
N PRO A 29 10.10 -26.59 1.45
CA PRO A 29 9.21 -25.54 0.97
C PRO A 29 7.88 -25.64 1.73
N LEU A 30 7.55 -24.58 2.46
CA LEU A 30 6.27 -24.44 3.16
C LEU A 30 5.12 -24.71 2.18
N SER A 31 4.26 -25.69 2.44
CA SER A 31 3.06 -25.88 1.63
C SER A 31 2.08 -24.73 1.88
N LEU A 32 1.14 -24.50 0.95
CA LEU A 32 0.13 -23.45 1.15
C LEU A 32 -0.79 -23.77 2.35
N MET A 33 -0.97 -25.06 2.65
CA MET A 33 -1.71 -25.51 3.82
C MET A 33 -0.97 -25.19 5.12
N ASP A 34 0.33 -25.48 5.18
CA ASP A 34 1.17 -25.16 6.34
C ASP A 34 1.25 -23.66 6.57
N ALA A 35 1.24 -22.86 5.50
CA ALA A 35 1.18 -21.41 5.58
C ALA A 35 -0.11 -20.93 6.26
N LEU A 36 -1.26 -21.54 5.93
CA LEU A 36 -2.53 -21.23 6.59
C LEU A 36 -2.52 -21.64 8.06
N ASP A 37 -1.98 -22.81 8.39
CA ASP A 37 -1.85 -23.26 9.78
C ASP A 37 -0.90 -22.36 10.60
N LEU A 38 0.16 -21.85 9.98
CA LEU A 38 1.08 -20.90 10.60
C LEU A 38 0.40 -19.55 10.89
N VAL A 39 -0.43 -19.06 9.98
CA VAL A 39 -1.28 -17.88 10.20
C VAL A 39 -2.19 -18.09 11.41
N GLY A 40 -2.82 -19.27 11.51
CA GLY A 40 -3.67 -19.63 12.64
C GLY A 40 -2.92 -19.61 13.97
N LYS A 41 -1.76 -20.27 14.03
CA LYS A 41 -0.90 -20.26 15.22
C LYS A 41 -0.53 -18.85 15.66
N TYR A 42 -0.19 -17.98 14.70
CA TYR A 42 0.16 -16.59 15.01
C TYR A 42 -1.03 -15.79 15.57
N ALA A 43 -2.21 -15.99 15.01
CA ALA A 43 -3.44 -15.34 15.47
C ALA A 43 -4.07 -15.98 16.72
N GLY A 44 -3.47 -17.06 17.25
CA GLY A 44 -4.00 -17.81 18.40
C GLY A 44 -5.34 -18.51 18.13
N LYS A 45 -5.60 -18.89 16.87
CA LYS A 45 -6.88 -19.48 16.43
C LYS A 45 -6.64 -20.55 15.36
N GLU A 46 -7.54 -21.54 15.25
CA GLU A 46 -7.44 -22.58 14.22
C GLU A 46 -8.11 -22.13 12.90
N PRO A 47 -7.49 -22.40 11.73
CA PRO A 47 -8.13 -22.17 10.44
C PRO A 47 -9.41 -22.99 10.25
N THR A 48 -10.47 -22.32 9.82
CA THR A 48 -11.79 -22.92 9.58
C THR A 48 -11.77 -23.87 8.37
N GLN A 49 -12.70 -24.83 8.32
CA GLN A 49 -12.83 -25.72 7.16
C GLN A 49 -13.05 -24.95 5.85
N LYS A 50 -13.82 -23.85 5.89
CA LYS A 50 -14.01 -22.99 4.71
C LYS A 50 -12.70 -22.40 4.18
N GLN A 51 -11.82 -21.92 5.07
CA GLN A 51 -10.50 -21.41 4.66
C GLN A 51 -9.63 -22.53 4.07
N ARG A 52 -9.65 -23.73 4.67
CA ARG A 52 -8.95 -24.92 4.17
C ARG A 52 -9.42 -25.30 2.76
N ASP A 53 -10.72 -25.30 2.53
CA ASP A 53 -11.30 -25.62 1.22
C ASP A 53 -10.97 -24.56 0.16
N ILE A 54 -10.97 -23.28 0.54
CA ILE A 54 -10.57 -22.18 -0.36
C ILE A 54 -9.09 -22.32 -0.73
N ILE A 55 -8.21 -22.56 0.24
CA ILE A 55 -6.78 -22.77 -0.01
C ILE A 55 -6.54 -23.92 -0.98
N LYS A 56 -7.23 -25.06 -0.82
CA LYS A 56 -7.14 -26.19 -1.76
C LYS A 56 -7.56 -25.80 -3.18
N LYS A 57 -8.66 -25.05 -3.33
CA LYS A 57 -9.11 -24.56 -4.64
C LYS A 57 -8.11 -23.61 -5.28
N ILE A 58 -7.55 -22.69 -4.50
CA ILE A 58 -6.52 -21.75 -4.97
C ILE A 58 -5.27 -22.51 -5.39
N GLN A 59 -4.80 -23.47 -4.59
CA GLN A 59 -3.66 -24.31 -4.92
C GLN A 59 -3.87 -25.05 -6.24
N HIS A 60 -5.01 -25.72 -6.40
CA HIS A 60 -5.33 -26.43 -7.64
C HIS A 60 -5.38 -25.50 -8.86
N ALA A 61 -5.93 -24.29 -8.70
CA ALA A 61 -5.94 -23.28 -9.76
C ALA A 61 -4.51 -22.84 -10.13
N MET A 62 -3.65 -22.58 -9.15
CA MET A 62 -2.25 -22.22 -9.40
C MET A 62 -1.48 -23.34 -10.12
N GLU A 63 -1.67 -24.59 -9.69
CA GLU A 63 -1.07 -25.78 -10.30
C GLU A 63 -1.56 -26.00 -11.74
N SER A 64 -2.82 -25.64 -12.01
CA SER A 64 -3.41 -25.66 -13.35
C SER A 64 -2.99 -24.47 -14.23
N GLY A 65 -2.10 -23.60 -13.74
CA GLY A 65 -1.53 -22.48 -14.50
C GLY A 65 -2.33 -21.19 -14.47
N TYR A 66 -3.39 -21.09 -13.66
CA TYR A 66 -4.15 -19.84 -13.50
C TYR A 66 -3.30 -18.80 -12.75
N LYS A 67 -3.15 -17.62 -13.38
CA LYS A 67 -2.40 -16.48 -12.82
C LYS A 67 -3.28 -15.42 -12.13
N LYS A 68 -4.57 -15.42 -12.44
CA LYS A 68 -5.56 -14.49 -11.90
C LYS A 68 -6.68 -15.30 -11.26
N ILE A 69 -6.96 -15.05 -9.99
CA ILE A 69 -7.96 -15.79 -9.21
C ILE A 69 -8.89 -14.77 -8.58
N LEU A 70 -10.18 -14.88 -8.86
CA LEU A 70 -11.23 -14.08 -8.23
C LEU A 70 -11.88 -14.90 -7.12
N LEU A 71 -11.75 -14.44 -5.88
CA LEU A 71 -12.36 -15.07 -4.71
C LEU A 71 -13.53 -14.22 -4.23
N SER A 72 -14.75 -14.73 -4.38
CA SER A 72 -15.93 -14.17 -3.72
C SER A 72 -16.19 -14.95 -2.42
N ALA A 73 -16.03 -14.27 -1.29
CA ALA A 73 -16.29 -14.84 0.04
C ALA A 73 -16.94 -13.77 0.93
N PRO A 74 -17.99 -14.12 1.70
CA PRO A 74 -18.62 -13.18 2.62
C PRO A 74 -17.63 -12.60 3.65
N THR A 75 -17.95 -11.41 4.17
CA THR A 75 -17.25 -10.85 5.33
C THR A 75 -17.27 -11.83 6.50
N GLY A 76 -16.22 -11.81 7.32
CA GLY A 76 -16.04 -12.78 8.42
C GLY A 76 -15.51 -14.16 8.03
N THR A 77 -15.37 -14.48 6.73
CA THR A 77 -14.74 -15.75 6.27
C THR A 77 -13.21 -15.80 6.54
N GLY A 78 -12.62 -14.68 6.96
CA GLY A 78 -11.18 -14.56 7.21
C GLY A 78 -10.38 -14.49 5.90
N LYS A 79 -10.83 -13.68 4.93
CA LYS A 79 -10.14 -13.45 3.64
C LYS A 79 -8.69 -13.00 3.83
N SER A 80 -8.45 -12.14 4.83
CA SER A 80 -7.12 -11.65 5.14
C SER A 80 -6.17 -12.80 5.50
N TRP A 81 -6.62 -13.84 6.20
CA TRP A 81 -5.78 -15.01 6.49
C TRP A 81 -5.36 -15.77 5.24
N ILE A 82 -6.27 -15.88 4.27
CA ILE A 82 -5.97 -16.50 2.96
C ILE A 82 -4.91 -15.66 2.23
N ALA A 83 -5.05 -14.33 2.26
CA ALA A 83 -4.06 -13.42 1.68
C ALA A 83 -2.68 -13.54 2.36
N ILE A 84 -2.63 -13.66 3.69
CA ILE A 84 -1.37 -13.85 4.43
C ILE A 84 -0.75 -15.22 4.14
N ALA A 85 -1.56 -16.29 4.12
CA ALA A 85 -1.08 -17.63 3.81
C ALA A 85 -0.44 -17.68 2.42
N LEU A 86 -1.09 -17.09 1.42
CA LEU A 86 -0.54 -16.95 0.07
C LEU A 86 0.74 -16.10 0.05
N SER A 87 0.76 -15.02 0.84
CA SER A 87 1.94 -14.17 0.98
C SER A 87 3.13 -14.98 1.49
N LEU A 88 2.97 -15.72 2.59
CA LEU A 88 4.00 -16.56 3.19
C LEU A 88 4.44 -17.69 2.27
N TYR A 89 3.50 -18.35 1.62
CA TYR A 89 3.77 -19.41 0.66
C TYR A 89 4.66 -18.92 -0.49
N LEU A 90 4.34 -17.77 -1.09
CA LEU A 90 5.11 -17.18 -2.19
C LEU A 90 6.35 -16.41 -1.71
N LYS A 91 6.43 -16.11 -0.42
CA LYS A 91 7.48 -15.31 0.23
C LYS A 91 7.62 -13.88 -0.34
N SER A 92 6.60 -13.37 -1.01
CA SER A 92 6.62 -12.07 -1.69
C SER A 92 5.21 -11.64 -2.08
N SER A 93 4.70 -10.55 -1.48
CA SER A 93 3.37 -10.03 -1.78
C SER A 93 3.22 -8.53 -1.61
N THR A 94 2.39 -7.96 -2.47
CA THR A 94 1.75 -6.65 -2.28
C THR A 94 0.28 -6.89 -1.99
N VAL A 95 -0.23 -6.34 -0.90
CA VAL A 95 -1.66 -6.31 -0.59
C VAL A 95 -2.16 -4.89 -0.80
N LEU A 96 -3.29 -4.73 -1.47
CA LEU A 96 -3.98 -3.46 -1.63
C LEU A 96 -5.24 -3.49 -0.77
N THR A 97 -5.45 -2.43 0.01
CA THR A 97 -6.65 -2.26 0.83
C THR A 97 -7.32 -0.92 0.51
N SER A 98 -8.64 -0.85 0.68
CA SER A 98 -9.42 0.39 0.51
C SER A 98 -9.21 1.38 1.67
N THR A 99 -9.00 0.88 2.88
CA THR A 99 -8.88 1.73 4.07
C THR A 99 -7.55 1.56 4.80
N VAL A 100 -7.15 2.61 5.53
CA VAL A 100 -5.99 2.59 6.44
C VAL A 100 -6.23 1.62 7.60
N LEU A 101 -7.46 1.52 8.09
CA LEU A 101 -7.82 0.58 9.16
C LEU A 101 -7.53 -0.87 8.78
N LEU A 102 -7.83 -1.25 7.53
CA LEU A 102 -7.47 -2.58 7.03
C LEU A 102 -5.95 -2.77 6.97
N GLN A 103 -5.17 -1.76 6.55
CA GLN A 103 -3.71 -1.87 6.60
C GLN A 103 -3.19 -2.04 8.02
N ASP A 104 -3.77 -1.29 8.97
CA ASP A 104 -3.46 -1.43 10.39
C ASP A 104 -3.80 -2.84 10.87
N GLN A 105 -4.89 -3.45 10.41
CA GLN A 105 -5.21 -4.84 10.70
C GLN A 105 -4.10 -5.79 10.20
N TYR A 106 -3.63 -5.65 8.95
CA TYR A 106 -2.51 -6.43 8.44
C TYR A 106 -1.24 -6.26 9.29
N LYS A 107 -0.87 -5.02 9.63
CA LYS A 107 0.33 -4.75 10.44
C LYS A 107 0.21 -5.25 11.88
N ASN A 108 -0.93 -5.03 12.52
CA ASN A 108 -1.16 -5.37 13.93
C ASN A 108 -1.33 -6.88 14.11
N GLU A 109 -2.07 -7.54 13.22
CA GLU A 109 -2.22 -9.00 13.24
C GLU A 109 -0.98 -9.71 12.73
N PHE A 110 -0.15 -9.07 11.90
CA PHE A 110 1.03 -9.69 11.29
C PHE A 110 2.19 -8.69 11.23
N GLY A 111 2.95 -8.58 12.33
CA GLY A 111 3.98 -7.55 12.54
C GLY A 111 5.14 -7.50 11.52
N PHE A 112 5.21 -8.48 10.61
CA PHE A 112 6.16 -8.52 9.49
C PHE A 112 5.63 -7.83 8.21
N PHE A 113 4.35 -7.46 8.17
CA PHE A 113 3.80 -6.63 7.12
C PHE A 113 4.16 -5.17 7.34
N ASN A 114 4.80 -4.58 6.34
CA ASN A 114 4.99 -3.13 6.30
C ASN A 114 3.80 -2.47 5.61
N THR A 115 3.52 -1.22 5.96
CA THR A 115 2.39 -0.47 5.38
C THR A 115 2.90 0.75 4.65
N VAL A 116 2.34 1.03 3.48
CA VAL A 116 2.61 2.24 2.70
C VAL A 116 1.33 3.06 2.52
N ARG A 117 1.40 4.32 2.98
CA ARG A 117 0.28 5.27 3.03
C ARG A 117 0.56 6.51 2.20
N GLY A 118 -0.51 7.21 1.79
CA GLY A 118 -0.39 8.48 1.09
C GLY A 118 0.17 9.63 1.95
N LYS A 119 0.71 10.64 1.27
CA LYS A 119 1.39 11.82 1.83
C LYS A 119 0.63 12.53 2.97
N LYS A 120 -0.71 12.61 2.89
CA LYS A 120 -1.59 13.29 3.86
C LYS A 120 -1.45 12.77 5.30
N ARG A 121 -0.88 11.57 5.47
CA ARG A 121 -0.70 10.93 6.79
C ARG A 121 0.60 11.31 7.48
N PHE A 122 1.44 12.12 6.86
CA PHE A 122 2.79 12.42 7.35
C PHE A 122 3.01 13.93 7.42
N LEU A 123 3.47 14.41 8.57
CA LEU A 123 3.94 15.77 8.71
C LEU A 123 5.26 15.94 7.95
N CYS A 124 5.38 17.04 7.21
CA CYS A 124 6.53 17.31 6.36
C CYS A 124 7.68 17.88 7.19
N GLU A 125 8.80 17.15 7.24
CA GLU A 125 10.00 17.60 7.95
C GLU A 125 10.60 18.90 7.39
N GLN A 126 10.54 19.13 6.08
CA GLN A 126 11.02 20.40 5.47
C GLN A 126 10.22 21.61 5.92
N SER A 127 8.92 21.43 6.17
CA SER A 127 8.08 22.50 6.69
C SER A 127 8.20 22.70 8.20
N ASN A 128 9.17 22.05 8.87
CA ASN A 128 9.21 21.94 10.32
C ASN A 128 7.91 21.39 10.92
N ARG A 129 7.30 20.42 10.23
CA ARG A 129 6.06 19.74 10.64
C ARG A 129 4.85 20.66 10.77
N VAL A 130 4.87 21.83 10.11
CA VAL A 130 3.74 22.77 10.04
C VAL A 130 2.68 22.26 9.06
N PHE A 131 3.10 21.69 7.92
CA PHE A 131 2.23 21.13 6.90
C PHE A 131 2.42 19.62 6.79
N ASP A 132 1.43 18.93 6.22
CA ASP A 132 1.59 17.54 5.80
C ASP A 132 2.31 17.44 4.44
N CYS A 133 2.76 16.23 4.08
CA CYS A 133 3.55 16.00 2.87
C CYS A 133 2.75 16.22 1.56
N THR A 134 1.43 16.44 1.58
CA THR A 134 0.68 16.84 0.37
C THR A 134 0.93 18.30 0.01
N GLN A 135 1.16 19.16 1.00
CA GLN A 135 1.42 20.59 0.82
C GLN A 135 2.90 20.94 0.99
N GLY A 136 3.71 20.02 1.51
CA GLY A 136 5.16 20.20 1.61
C GLY A 136 5.88 20.15 0.25
N TYR A 137 7.06 20.76 0.18
CA TYR A 137 7.97 20.79 -0.98
C TYR A 137 8.62 19.43 -1.29
N CYS A 138 7.81 18.39 -1.46
CA CYS A 138 8.28 17.01 -1.54
C CYS A 138 9.03 16.64 -2.84
N ASN A 139 9.07 17.52 -3.86
CA ASN A 139 9.79 17.26 -5.10
C ASN A 139 11.32 17.16 -4.85
N ASP A 140 11.87 18.09 -4.07
CA ASP A 140 13.29 18.12 -3.68
C ASP A 140 13.45 17.96 -2.16
N CYS A 141 13.01 16.81 -1.65
CA CYS A 141 12.96 16.60 -0.21
C CYS A 141 14.37 16.38 0.40
N ALA A 142 14.89 17.39 1.10
CA ALA A 142 16.21 17.35 1.78
C ALA A 142 16.30 16.30 2.91
N TYR A 143 15.15 15.84 3.42
CA TYR A 143 15.08 14.80 4.45
C TYR A 143 14.77 13.41 3.87
N ARG A 144 14.83 13.25 2.55
CA ARG A 144 14.63 11.95 1.90
C ARG A 144 15.79 11.01 2.27
N PRO A 145 15.51 9.83 2.84
CA PRO A 145 16.56 8.87 3.18
C PRO A 145 17.13 8.23 1.90
N GLN A 146 18.40 7.83 1.96
CA GLN A 146 19.09 7.18 0.85
C GLN A 146 18.66 5.70 0.76
N PRO A 147 18.25 5.18 -0.41
CA PRO A 147 17.80 3.79 -0.56
C PRO A 147 18.81 2.73 -0.12
N GLU A 148 20.10 3.04 -0.16
CA GLU A 148 21.22 2.17 0.19
C GLU A 148 21.38 1.97 1.70
N SER A 149 20.81 2.87 2.51
CA SER A 149 20.85 2.79 3.97
C SER A 149 19.99 1.67 4.56
N TYR A 150 19.12 1.04 3.75
CA TYR A 150 18.18 0.02 4.22
C TYR A 150 18.68 -1.39 3.95
N THR A 151 18.81 -2.16 5.04
CA THR A 151 19.17 -3.59 5.01
C THR A 151 18.00 -4.44 5.45
N ILE A 152 17.77 -5.55 4.74
CA ILE A 152 16.73 -6.54 5.03
C ILE A 152 17.33 -7.82 5.60
N PHE A 153 16.76 -8.31 6.70
CA PHE A 153 17.15 -9.56 7.34
C PHE A 153 16.00 -10.56 7.27
N LYS A 154 16.34 -11.86 7.19
CA LYS A 154 15.37 -12.98 7.17
C LYS A 154 14.25 -12.78 6.12
N ARG A 155 14.65 -12.30 4.94
CA ARG A 155 13.78 -11.94 3.83
C ARG A 155 12.78 -13.05 3.50
N GLY A 156 11.51 -12.69 3.31
CA GLY A 156 10.45 -13.60 2.91
C GLY A 156 9.96 -14.53 4.02
N THR A 157 10.22 -14.18 5.29
CA THR A 157 9.76 -14.94 6.46
C THR A 157 9.00 -14.04 7.42
N MET A 158 8.26 -14.63 8.36
CA MET A 158 7.59 -13.87 9.44
C MET A 158 8.55 -13.16 10.39
N ALA A 159 9.84 -13.51 10.35
CA ALA A 159 10.87 -12.86 11.13
C ALA A 159 11.63 -11.80 10.31
N GLU A 160 11.10 -11.41 9.14
CA GLU A 160 11.66 -10.35 8.31
C GLU A 160 11.70 -9.03 9.08
N THR A 161 12.87 -8.40 9.05
CA THR A 161 13.10 -7.08 9.66
C THR A 161 13.87 -6.22 8.67
N ILE A 162 13.52 -4.94 8.61
CA ILE A 162 14.25 -3.93 7.83
C ILE A 162 14.83 -2.92 8.81
N THR A 163 16.10 -2.61 8.65
CA THR A 163 16.81 -1.56 9.39
C THR A 163 17.32 -0.52 8.41
N GLY A 164 17.10 0.75 8.71
CA GLY A 164 17.71 1.88 8.01
C GLY A 164 18.61 2.67 8.94
N ASP A 165 19.35 3.63 8.39
CA ASP A 165 20.14 4.56 9.20
C ASP A 165 19.24 5.40 10.14
N ASP A 166 19.63 5.51 11.40
CA ASP A 166 19.03 6.43 12.36
C ASP A 166 19.61 7.84 12.14
N LEU A 167 19.20 8.47 11.04
CA LEU A 167 19.46 9.88 10.83
C LEU A 167 18.74 10.71 11.90
N PRO A 168 19.36 11.78 12.44
CA PRO A 168 18.75 12.61 13.49
C PRO A 168 17.43 13.26 13.03
N ARG A 169 17.23 13.38 11.71
CA ARG A 169 15.98 13.85 11.11
C ARG A 169 15.81 13.24 9.71
N LYS A 170 14.78 12.42 9.51
CA LYS A 170 14.39 11.83 8.21
C LYS A 170 12.91 12.03 7.94
N CYS A 171 12.54 12.17 6.67
CA CYS A 171 11.15 12.32 6.25
C CYS A 171 10.40 10.98 6.48
N PRO A 172 9.42 10.93 7.39
CA PRO A 172 8.73 9.67 7.70
C PRO A 172 7.92 9.13 6.52
N TYR A 173 7.43 10.01 5.64
CA TYR A 173 6.77 9.60 4.40
C TYR A 173 7.73 8.83 3.49
N TYR A 174 8.92 9.37 3.19
CA TYR A 174 9.86 8.66 2.32
C TYR A 174 10.50 7.45 3.00
N ASP A 175 10.67 7.47 4.34
CA ASP A 175 11.14 6.33 5.11
C ASP A 175 10.26 5.09 4.93
N GLN A 176 8.93 5.22 5.06
CA GLN A 176 8.03 4.09 4.81
C GLN A 176 8.03 3.65 3.33
N ILE A 177 8.30 4.54 2.36
CA ILE A 177 8.40 4.18 0.94
C ILE A 177 9.62 3.28 0.74
N GLU A 178 10.77 3.66 1.28
CA GLU A 178 11.99 2.87 1.13
C GLU A 178 11.89 1.53 1.88
N ILE A 179 11.31 1.52 3.09
CA ILE A 179 10.97 0.28 3.79
C ILE A 179 10.06 -0.58 2.91
N GLY A 180 8.93 -0.01 2.44
CA GLY A 180 7.94 -0.70 1.62
C GLY A 180 8.51 -1.22 0.31
N LYS A 181 9.50 -0.56 -0.30
CA LYS A 181 10.21 -1.06 -1.49
C LYS A 181 11.08 -2.27 -1.19
N LYS A 182 11.74 -2.31 -0.03
CA LYS A 182 12.63 -3.41 0.38
C LYS A 182 11.85 -4.62 0.92
N SER A 183 10.68 -4.41 1.52
CA SER A 183 9.86 -5.47 2.14
C SER A 183 9.44 -6.55 1.17
N SER A 184 9.45 -7.80 1.63
CA SER A 184 8.83 -8.91 0.92
C SER A 184 7.31 -8.86 1.04
N PHE A 185 6.80 -8.35 2.17
CA PHE A 185 5.38 -8.26 2.48
C PHE A 185 5.00 -6.82 2.77
N VAL A 186 4.10 -6.26 1.96
CA VAL A 186 3.69 -4.87 2.10
C VAL A 186 2.22 -4.68 1.79
N ALA A 187 1.54 -3.88 2.59
CA ALA A 187 0.18 -3.43 2.38
C ALA A 187 0.15 -1.96 1.95
N TYR A 188 -0.40 -1.66 0.79
CA TYR A 188 -0.65 -0.31 0.30
C TYR A 188 -2.13 0.03 0.39
N SER A 189 -2.47 1.31 0.38
CA SER A 189 -3.83 1.71 0.00
C SER A 189 -3.91 1.67 -1.51
N TYR A 190 -5.10 1.45 -2.07
CA TYR A 190 -5.29 1.60 -3.52
C TYR A 190 -4.78 2.96 -4.00
N ALA A 191 -5.17 4.05 -3.32
CA ALA A 191 -4.70 5.41 -3.60
C ALA A 191 -3.16 5.51 -3.71
N SER A 192 -2.44 5.02 -2.69
CA SER A 192 -0.99 5.14 -2.65
C SER A 192 -0.34 4.29 -3.72
N TYR A 193 -0.81 3.06 -3.92
CA TYR A 193 -0.27 2.15 -4.94
C TYR A 193 -0.46 2.72 -6.35
N LEU A 194 -1.66 3.21 -6.65
CA LEU A 194 -1.97 3.81 -7.95
C LEU A 194 -1.18 5.10 -8.18
N SER A 195 -1.04 5.97 -7.17
CA SER A 195 -0.19 7.16 -7.29
C SER A 195 1.27 6.82 -7.66
N HIS A 196 1.86 5.77 -7.09
CA HIS A 196 3.20 5.31 -7.47
C HIS A 196 3.24 4.68 -8.87
N LEU A 197 2.20 3.93 -9.23
CA LEU A 197 2.11 3.30 -10.55
C LEU A 197 1.99 4.35 -11.66
N LEU A 198 1.18 5.39 -11.44
CA LEU A 198 0.92 6.45 -12.41
C LEU A 198 2.04 7.49 -12.50
N SER A 199 2.87 7.64 -11.46
CA SER A 199 4.03 8.54 -11.49
C SER A 199 5.18 8.01 -12.35
N GLY A 200 5.10 6.77 -12.84
CA GLY A 200 6.18 6.10 -13.56
C GLY A 200 7.31 5.61 -12.66
N GLU A 201 7.11 5.63 -11.33
CA GLU A 201 8.09 5.09 -10.39
C GLU A 201 8.19 3.56 -10.54
N GLU A 202 9.43 3.05 -10.56
CA GLU A 202 9.64 1.60 -10.66
C GLU A 202 9.20 0.92 -9.36
N MET A 203 8.07 0.21 -9.43
CA MET A 203 7.55 -0.55 -8.31
C MET A 203 8.22 -1.93 -8.21
N PRO A 204 8.57 -2.39 -7.00
CA PRO A 204 9.16 -3.71 -6.83
C PRO A 204 8.24 -4.80 -7.37
N LYS A 205 8.78 -5.65 -8.25
CA LYS A 205 8.06 -6.82 -8.77
C LYS A 205 7.93 -7.87 -7.67
N ARG A 206 6.70 -8.09 -7.20
CA ARG A 206 6.37 -9.13 -6.22
C ARG A 206 5.62 -10.28 -6.89
N LYS A 207 5.72 -11.46 -6.29
CA LYS A 207 5.11 -12.69 -6.86
C LYS A 207 3.59 -12.73 -6.71
N LEU A 208 3.04 -11.99 -5.74
CA LEU A 208 1.62 -11.93 -5.44
C LEU A 208 1.14 -10.48 -5.36
N LEU A 209 0.02 -10.19 -6.00
CA LEU A 209 -0.78 -9.00 -5.77
C LEU A 209 -2.14 -9.45 -5.24
N VAL A 210 -2.52 -8.99 -4.05
CA VAL A 210 -3.85 -9.22 -3.47
C VAL A 210 -4.60 -7.90 -3.50
N CYS A 211 -5.75 -7.88 -4.17
CA CYS A 211 -6.69 -6.76 -4.11
C CYS A 211 -7.76 -7.10 -3.07
N ASP A 212 -7.60 -6.64 -1.84
CA ASP A 212 -8.61 -6.84 -0.80
C ASP A 212 -9.74 -5.82 -0.98
N GLU A 213 -10.97 -6.25 -0.72
CA GLU A 213 -12.19 -5.49 -1.02
C GLU A 213 -12.16 -4.89 -2.45
N ALA A 214 -11.82 -5.72 -3.44
CA ALA A 214 -11.57 -5.31 -4.82
C ALA A 214 -12.75 -4.60 -5.54
N HIS A 215 -13.95 -4.59 -4.95
CA HIS A 215 -15.08 -3.81 -5.47
C HIS A 215 -14.82 -2.29 -5.42
N GLU A 216 -13.92 -1.83 -4.54
CA GLU A 216 -13.53 -0.42 -4.40
C GLU A 216 -12.51 0.04 -5.45
N LEU A 217 -11.89 -0.90 -6.19
CA LEU A 217 -10.78 -0.60 -7.09
C LEU A 217 -11.19 0.35 -8.23
N ASP A 218 -12.38 0.17 -8.79
CA ASP A 218 -12.86 0.97 -9.93
C ASP A 218 -13.07 2.43 -9.54
N GLU A 219 -13.66 2.67 -8.37
CA GLU A 219 -13.86 4.02 -7.83
C GLU A 219 -12.52 4.70 -7.52
N GLU A 220 -11.58 3.99 -6.89
CA GLU A 220 -10.27 4.58 -6.62
C GLU A 220 -9.50 4.89 -7.90
N LEU A 221 -9.57 4.03 -8.92
CA LEU A 221 -8.94 4.29 -10.21
C LEU A 221 -9.53 5.55 -10.87
N ALA A 222 -10.85 5.70 -10.86
CA ALA A 222 -11.51 6.91 -11.38
C ALA A 222 -11.05 8.15 -10.62
N ASN A 223 -10.97 8.10 -9.29
CA ASN A 223 -10.52 9.20 -8.45
C ASN A 223 -9.06 9.61 -8.73
N GLN A 224 -8.17 8.65 -9.00
CA GLN A 224 -6.75 8.93 -9.30
C GLN A 224 -6.52 9.53 -10.69
N LEU A 225 -7.41 9.25 -11.65
CA LEU A 225 -7.36 9.81 -13.01
C LEU A 225 -8.14 11.13 -13.14
N ALA A 226 -8.96 11.48 -12.14
CA ALA A 226 -9.73 12.70 -12.14
C ALA A 226 -8.87 13.94 -11.82
N THR A 227 -9.23 15.07 -12.43
CA THR A 227 -8.68 16.39 -12.10
C THR A 227 -9.84 17.34 -11.82
N ASN A 228 -9.70 18.15 -10.78
CA ASN A 228 -10.68 19.17 -10.43
C ASN A 228 -10.25 20.53 -10.97
N LEU A 229 -11.04 21.11 -11.86
CA LEU A 229 -10.90 22.49 -12.29
C LEU A 229 -11.84 23.37 -11.46
N ASN A 230 -11.27 24.35 -10.77
CA ASN A 230 -12.02 25.33 -10.00
C ASN A 230 -12.17 26.62 -10.82
N GLY A 231 -13.38 27.20 -10.84
CA GLY A 231 -13.66 28.48 -11.51
C GLY A 231 -12.74 29.61 -11.07
N PHE A 232 -12.23 29.59 -9.84
CA PHE A 232 -11.21 30.52 -9.36
C PHE A 232 -9.96 30.57 -10.27
N TYR A 233 -9.46 29.40 -10.72
CA TYR A 233 -8.31 29.37 -11.62
C TYR A 233 -8.68 29.87 -13.02
N GLY A 234 -9.94 29.65 -13.45
CA GLY A 234 -10.46 30.20 -14.68
C GLY A 234 -10.44 31.73 -14.66
N GLU A 235 -10.92 32.34 -13.57
CA GLU A 235 -10.90 33.80 -13.39
C GLU A 235 -9.49 34.38 -13.45
N ILE A 236 -8.49 33.73 -12.83
CA ILE A 236 -7.08 34.15 -12.92
C ILE A 236 -6.58 34.17 -14.36
N LEU A 237 -6.96 33.17 -15.16
CA LEU A 237 -6.56 33.05 -16.57
C LEU A 237 -7.46 33.85 -17.53
N GLY A 238 -8.44 34.61 -17.01
CA GLY A 238 -9.42 35.33 -17.83
C GLY A 238 -10.40 34.44 -18.59
N ILE A 239 -10.61 33.20 -18.14
CA ILE A 239 -11.50 32.21 -18.73
C ILE A 239 -12.71 32.01 -17.81
N GLU A 240 -13.86 32.50 -18.24
CA GLU A 240 -15.11 32.33 -17.50
C GLU A 240 -15.52 30.84 -17.48
N MET A 241 -15.77 30.32 -16.27
CA MET A 241 -16.22 28.94 -16.12
C MET A 241 -17.71 28.82 -16.49
N PRO A 242 -18.08 28.01 -17.50
CA PRO A 242 -19.48 27.78 -17.83
C PRO A 242 -20.25 27.17 -16.67
N LYS A 243 -21.54 27.48 -16.56
CA LYS A 243 -22.43 26.77 -15.63
C LYS A 243 -22.70 25.37 -16.18
N PHE A 244 -22.07 24.36 -15.59
CA PHE A 244 -22.35 22.97 -15.90
C PHE A 244 -23.56 22.46 -15.13
N SER A 245 -24.37 21.65 -15.80
CA SER A 245 -25.49 20.88 -15.27
C SER A 245 -25.38 19.43 -15.75
N VAL A 246 -26.20 18.54 -15.21
CA VAL A 246 -26.23 17.12 -15.60
C VAL A 246 -26.54 16.92 -17.09
N ASP A 247 -27.21 17.89 -17.72
CA ASP A 247 -27.59 17.88 -19.13
C ASP A 247 -26.60 18.62 -20.04
N SER A 248 -25.47 19.09 -19.48
CA SER A 248 -24.48 19.84 -20.26
C SER A 248 -23.80 18.97 -21.31
N ASN A 249 -23.67 19.50 -22.53
CA ASN A 249 -22.98 18.81 -23.61
C ASN A 249 -21.50 18.62 -23.25
N ILE A 250 -21.00 17.39 -23.42
CA ILE A 250 -19.60 17.02 -23.23
C ILE A 250 -18.64 17.86 -24.07
N ASP A 251 -19.07 18.34 -25.24
CA ASP A 251 -18.27 19.23 -26.09
C ASP A 251 -18.06 20.60 -25.44
N SER A 252 -19.03 21.11 -24.69
CA SER A 252 -18.90 22.37 -23.95
C SER A 252 -17.89 22.24 -22.80
N ILE A 253 -17.90 21.09 -22.11
CA ILE A 253 -16.91 20.77 -21.07
C ILE A 253 -15.52 20.66 -21.71
N ARG A 254 -15.40 19.91 -22.82
CA ARG A 254 -14.13 19.74 -23.54
C ARG A 254 -13.56 21.08 -24.01
N ASN A 255 -14.40 21.96 -24.56
CA ASN A 255 -13.97 23.29 -25.01
C ASN A 255 -13.42 24.12 -23.85
N TYR A 256 -14.09 24.14 -22.70
CA TYR A 256 -13.59 24.84 -21.50
C TYR A 256 -12.23 24.26 -21.04
N VAL A 257 -12.12 22.93 -20.94
CA VAL A 257 -10.88 22.26 -20.54
C VAL A 257 -9.72 22.59 -21.49
N ASN A 258 -9.98 22.57 -22.80
CA ASN A 258 -8.98 22.89 -23.82
C ASN A 258 -8.54 24.36 -23.74
N SER A 259 -9.49 25.30 -23.65
CA SER A 259 -9.17 26.73 -23.50
C SER A 259 -8.35 26.99 -22.23
N PHE A 260 -8.72 26.35 -21.12
CA PHE A 260 -7.97 26.41 -19.86
C PHE A 260 -6.53 25.90 -20.04
N SER A 261 -6.36 24.72 -20.63
CA SER A 261 -5.05 24.12 -20.87
C SER A 261 -4.17 25.00 -21.77
N ASP A 262 -4.72 25.51 -22.88
CA ASP A 262 -3.98 26.33 -23.85
C ASP A 262 -3.48 27.64 -23.24
N THR A 263 -4.33 28.33 -22.46
CA THR A 263 -3.94 29.57 -21.78
C THR A 263 -2.92 29.31 -20.68
N PHE A 264 -3.11 28.25 -19.89
CA PHE A 264 -2.15 27.87 -18.85
C PHE A 264 -0.76 27.54 -19.40
N GLN A 265 -0.67 26.88 -20.56
CA GLN A 265 0.61 26.59 -21.21
C GLN A 265 1.29 27.86 -21.72
N LYS A 266 0.54 28.81 -22.30
CA LYS A 266 1.10 30.07 -22.81
C LYS A 266 1.74 30.91 -21.70
N GLU A 267 1.11 31.00 -20.53
CA GLU A 267 1.64 31.80 -19.42
C GLU A 267 2.84 31.17 -18.70
N ASN A 268 2.98 29.83 -18.74
CA ASN A 268 4.15 29.14 -18.15
C ASN A 268 5.38 29.06 -19.07
N LEU A 269 5.24 29.45 -20.35
CA LEU A 269 6.32 29.48 -21.34
C LEU A 269 6.89 30.89 -21.58
N SER A 270 6.33 31.90 -20.90
CA SER A 270 6.74 33.31 -20.92
C SER A 270 7.41 33.72 -19.61
#